data_AF-A0A853R485-F1
#
_entry.id   AF-A0A853R485-F1
#
_cell.length_a   1.000
_cell.length_b   1.000
_cell.length_c   1.000
_cell.angle_alpha   90.00
_cell.angle_beta   90.00
_cell.angle_gamma   90.00
#
_symmetry.space_group_name_H-M   'P 1'
#
loop_
_entity.id
_entity.type
_entity.pdbx_description
1 polymer ?
#
loop_
_entity_poly.entity_id
_entity_poly.type
_entity_poly.pdbx_seq_one_letter_code
_entity_poly.pdbx_strand_id
1 'polypeptide(L)'
;MLQLQEKKDSTEQKYHLSKILFTGSPWEKGDEPFQRFDFLKRLRNELIHKKSETTETVKNLSTQETSVSLSKNTRNLIKGLKERQLIDETVESGSWLDAIQNEKFAKWCCDTAIIMSDAFIDMLPSSKYQEIFKEMLEFQKNG
;
A
#
# COMPACT_ATOMS: atom_id res chain seq x y z
N MET A 1 20.24 16.37 2.92
CA MET A 1 19.89 15.22 3.80
C MET A 1 19.31 15.67 5.13
N LEU A 2 19.93 16.60 5.88
CA LEU A 2 19.40 17.08 7.17
C LEU A 2 17.95 17.62 7.09
N GLN A 3 17.61 18.36 6.03
CA GLN A 3 16.24 18.89 5.84
C GLN A 3 15.14 17.81 5.67
N LEU A 4 15.50 16.55 5.32
CA LEU A 4 14.55 15.42 5.21
C LEU A 4 14.33 14.68 6.53
N GLN A 5 15.32 14.73 7.43
CA GLN A 5 15.17 14.22 8.79
C GLN A 5 14.35 15.18 9.65
N GLU A 6 14.46 16.48 9.38
CA GLU A 6 13.75 17.53 10.13
C GLU A 6 12.30 17.72 9.68
N LYS A 7 11.98 17.45 8.41
CA LYS A 7 10.60 17.50 7.91
C LYS A 7 9.86 16.19 8.21
N LYS A 8 8.67 16.30 8.80
CA LYS A 8 7.70 15.20 8.97
C LYS A 8 7.04 14.81 7.62
N ASP A 9 7.84 14.70 6.57
CA ASP A 9 7.36 14.30 5.24
C ASP A 9 6.89 12.84 5.27
N SER A 10 5.90 12.54 4.44
CA SER A 10 5.31 11.20 4.36
C SER A 10 6.35 10.17 3.90
N THR A 11 6.17 8.91 4.32
CA THR A 11 7.05 7.79 3.88
C THR A 11 7.18 7.73 2.36
N GLU A 12 6.11 8.02 1.63
CA GLU A 12 6.08 8.04 0.16
C GLU A 12 6.96 9.13 -0.44
N GLN A 13 6.94 10.34 0.11
CA GLN A 13 7.83 11.42 -0.31
C GLN A 13 9.30 11.06 -0.09
N LYS A 14 9.61 10.38 1.02
CA LYS A 14 10.97 9.89 1.29
C LYS A 14 11.44 8.90 0.21
N TYR A 15 10.57 7.99 -0.23
CA TYR A 15 10.88 7.07 -1.33
C TYR A 15 11.08 7.77 -2.67
N HIS A 16 10.18 8.70 -3.04
CA HIS A 16 10.32 9.49 -4.27
C HIS A 16 11.61 10.31 -4.30
N LEU A 17 11.89 11.03 -3.22
CA LEU A 17 13.07 11.88 -3.17
C LEU A 17 14.37 11.07 -3.15
N SER A 18 14.37 9.93 -2.47
CA SER A 18 15.53 9.02 -2.50
C SER A 18 15.81 8.53 -3.93
N LYS A 19 14.78 8.13 -4.69
CA LYS A 19 14.99 7.68 -6.07
C LYS A 19 15.50 8.80 -6.98
N ILE A 20 14.96 10.01 -6.86
CA ILE A 20 15.47 11.17 -7.60
C ILE A 20 16.92 11.43 -7.23
N LEU A 21 17.28 11.36 -5.95
CA LEU A 21 18.63 11.61 -5.47
C LEU A 21 19.65 10.63 -6.05
N PHE A 22 19.31 9.34 -6.12
CA PHE A 22 20.27 8.30 -6.53
C PHE A 22 20.23 7.96 -8.02
N THR A 23 19.11 8.16 -8.70
CA THR A 23 18.94 7.76 -10.11
C THR A 23 18.62 8.93 -11.05
N GLY A 24 18.35 10.12 -10.51
CA GLY A 24 17.92 11.28 -11.30
C GLY A 24 16.46 11.24 -11.76
N SER A 25 15.72 10.16 -11.49
CA SER A 25 14.31 10.01 -11.90
C SER A 25 13.40 9.61 -10.73
N PRO A 26 12.09 9.92 -10.76
CA PRO A 26 11.16 9.51 -9.72
C PRO A 26 10.69 8.05 -9.88
N TRP A 27 9.91 7.57 -8.90
CA TRP A 27 9.10 6.37 -9.11
C TRP A 27 7.94 6.68 -10.07
N GLU A 28 7.77 5.84 -11.07
CA GLU A 28 6.60 5.88 -11.93
C GLU A 28 5.42 5.21 -11.19
N LYS A 29 4.26 5.86 -11.19
CA LYS A 29 3.08 5.38 -10.44
C LYS A 29 2.53 4.05 -10.97
N GLY A 30 2.79 3.74 -12.24
CA GLY A 30 2.32 2.53 -12.91
C GLY A 30 3.20 1.30 -12.68
N ASP A 31 4.45 1.51 -12.25
CA ASP A 31 5.45 0.46 -12.26
C ASP A 31 5.57 -0.23 -10.90
N GLU A 32 5.74 -1.55 -10.94
CA GLU A 32 6.26 -2.27 -9.78
C GLU A 32 7.73 -1.86 -9.57
N PRO A 33 8.16 -1.63 -8.32
CA PRO A 33 7.54 -2.01 -7.04
C PRO A 33 6.57 -0.98 -6.45
N PHE A 34 6.62 0.27 -6.91
CA PHE A 34 6.02 1.40 -6.21
C PHE A 34 4.49 1.36 -6.23
N GLN A 35 3.90 0.83 -7.31
CA GLN A 35 2.46 0.64 -7.42
C GLN A 35 1.90 -0.24 -6.28
N ARG A 36 2.59 -1.35 -5.92
CA ARG A 36 2.19 -2.22 -4.81
C ARG A 36 2.30 -1.50 -3.47
N PHE A 37 3.42 -0.82 -3.25
CA PHE A 37 3.67 -0.06 -2.03
C PHE A 37 2.61 1.03 -1.81
N ASP A 38 2.29 1.81 -2.85
CA ASP A 38 1.27 2.85 -2.79
C ASP A 38 -0.12 2.27 -2.48
N PHE A 39 -0.49 1.15 -3.12
CA PHE A 39 -1.74 0.45 -2.81
C PHE A 39 -1.81 0.01 -1.34
N LEU A 40 -0.76 -0.65 -0.83
CA LEU A 40 -0.67 -1.10 0.56
C LEU A 40 -0.76 0.08 1.55
N LYS A 41 -0.11 1.20 1.24
CA LYS A 41 -0.19 2.43 2.02
C LYS A 41 -1.61 2.99 2.11
N ARG A 42 -2.31 3.06 0.98
CA ARG A 42 -3.70 3.55 0.92
C ARG A 42 -4.63 2.64 1.72
N LEU A 43 -4.44 1.32 1.59
CA LEU A 43 -5.19 0.34 2.35
C LEU A 43 -4.97 0.50 3.86
N ARG A 44 -3.70 0.60 4.30
CA ARG A 44 -3.34 0.89 5.70
C ARG A 44 -3.98 2.19 6.19
N ASN A 45 -3.98 3.24 5.38
CA ASN A 45 -4.58 4.52 5.74
C ASN A 45 -6.09 4.38 5.99
N GLU A 46 -6.80 3.63 5.15
CA GLU A 46 -8.24 3.36 5.38
C GLU A 46 -8.49 2.49 6.61
N LEU A 47 -7.59 1.54 6.92
CA LEU A 47 -7.66 0.74 8.14
C LEU A 47 -7.49 1.59 9.41
N ILE A 48 -6.46 2.44 9.45
CA ILE A 48 -6.11 3.25 10.63
C ILE A 48 -7.04 4.45 10.79
N HIS A 49 -7.32 5.14 9.69
CA HIS A 49 -8.15 6.34 9.67
C HIS A 49 -9.57 6.01 9.24
N LYS A 50 -10.11 4.87 9.70
CA LYS A 50 -11.53 4.51 9.58
C LYS A 50 -12.34 5.62 10.26
N LYS A 51 -12.55 6.74 9.56
CA LYS A 51 -13.62 7.69 9.85
C LYS A 51 -14.84 6.80 9.87
N SER A 52 -15.46 6.67 11.04
CA SER A 52 -16.73 5.97 11.30
C SER A 52 -17.45 5.81 9.97
N GLU A 53 -17.52 4.57 9.45
CA GLU A 53 -17.93 4.25 8.07
C GLU A 53 -18.85 5.36 7.59
N THR A 54 -18.33 6.22 6.71
CA THR A 54 -19.09 7.38 6.25
C THR A 54 -20.10 6.79 5.31
N THR A 55 -21.16 6.26 5.91
CA THR A 55 -22.20 5.54 5.24
C THR A 55 -22.94 6.60 4.47
N GLU A 56 -22.73 6.58 3.16
CA GLU A 56 -23.51 7.41 2.27
C GLU A 56 -24.93 6.88 2.37
N THR A 57 -25.79 7.65 3.04
CA THR A 57 -27.22 7.39 3.14
C THR A 57 -27.82 7.66 1.75
N VAL A 58 -27.85 6.64 0.91
CA VAL A 58 -28.47 6.74 -0.42
C VAL A 58 -29.96 6.56 -0.22
N LYS A 59 -30.71 7.65 -0.31
CA LYS A 59 -32.17 7.62 -0.31
C LYS A 59 -32.66 7.41 -1.73
N ASN A 60 -33.23 6.25 -1.99
CA ASN A 60 -33.82 5.96 -3.30
C ASN A 60 -35.18 6.65 -3.38
N LEU A 61 -35.30 7.68 -4.22
CA LEU A 61 -36.50 8.54 -4.30
C LEU A 61 -37.74 7.79 -4.80
N SER A 62 -37.57 6.66 -5.49
CA SER A 62 -38.66 5.82 -6.00
C SER A 62 -39.14 4.76 -4.99
N THR A 63 -38.27 4.19 -4.16
CA THR A 63 -38.63 3.12 -3.21
C THR A 63 -38.69 3.59 -1.75
N GLN A 64 -38.27 4.82 -1.46
CA GLN A 64 -38.06 5.38 -0.11
C GLN A 64 -37.07 4.58 0.77
N GLU A 65 -36.37 3.60 0.21
CA GLU A 65 -35.39 2.81 0.93
C GLU A 65 -34.13 3.62 1.16
N THR A 66 -33.57 3.44 2.35
CA THR A 66 -32.32 4.05 2.76
C THR A 66 -31.27 2.96 2.80
N SER A 67 -30.35 2.98 1.84
CA SER A 67 -29.21 2.05 1.83
C SER A 67 -27.97 2.73 2.38
N VAL A 68 -27.22 1.97 3.16
CA VAL A 68 -25.96 2.34 3.81
C VAL A 68 -24.84 1.84 2.90
N SER A 69 -24.19 2.73 2.14
CA SER A 69 -23.13 2.33 1.20
C SER A 69 -21.73 2.69 1.71
N LEU A 70 -20.75 1.83 1.39
CA LEU A 70 -19.33 2.11 1.65
C LEU A 70 -18.86 3.33 0.84
N SER A 71 -17.95 4.09 1.44
CA SER A 71 -17.33 5.25 0.79
C SER A 71 -16.72 4.86 -0.57
N LYS A 72 -16.71 5.82 -1.51
CA LYS A 72 -16.08 5.62 -2.83
C LYS A 72 -14.63 5.13 -2.73
N ASN A 73 -13.87 5.61 -1.74
CA ASN A 73 -12.48 5.21 -1.52
C ASN A 73 -12.38 3.74 -1.11
N THR A 74 -13.19 3.32 -0.15
CA THR A 74 -13.25 1.93 0.31
C THR A 74 -13.66 0.99 -0.83
N ARG A 75 -14.66 1.37 -1.63
CA ARG A 75 -15.08 0.59 -2.81
C ARG A 75 -13.96 0.43 -3.84
N ASN A 76 -13.21 1.49 -4.12
CA ASN A 76 -12.06 1.43 -5.04
C ASN A 76 -10.95 0.51 -4.52
N LEU A 77 -10.71 0.48 -3.22
CA LEU A 77 -9.72 -0.43 -2.62
C LEU A 77 -10.20 -1.88 -2.63
N ILE A 78 -11.47 -2.13 -2.32
CA ILE A 78 -12.07 -3.48 -2.44
C ILE A 78 -11.95 -3.98 -3.88
N LYS A 79 -12.25 -3.14 -4.87
CA LYS A 79 -12.04 -3.47 -6.28
C LYS A 79 -10.58 -3.82 -6.56
N GLY A 80 -9.63 -3.00 -6.08
CA GLY A 80 -8.20 -3.27 -6.23
C GLY A 80 -7.70 -4.54 -5.53
N LEU A 81 -8.32 -4.93 -4.40
CA LEU A 81 -8.05 -6.19 -3.71
C LEU A 81 -8.56 -7.39 -4.54
N LYS A 82 -9.77 -7.29 -5.10
CA LYS A 82 -10.35 -8.32 -5.99
C LYS A 82 -9.54 -8.50 -7.27
N GLU A 83 -9.17 -7.40 -7.93
CA GLU A 83 -8.34 -7.44 -9.16
C GLU A 83 -6.98 -8.11 -8.94
N ARG A 84 -6.41 -7.97 -7.73
CA ARG A 84 -5.17 -8.64 -7.31
C ARG A 84 -5.41 -10.05 -6.75
N GLN A 85 -6.66 -10.51 -6.76
CA GLN A 85 -7.12 -11.77 -6.21
C GLN A 85 -6.74 -11.95 -4.73
N LEU A 86 -6.61 -10.87 -3.95
CA LEU A 86 -6.22 -10.93 -2.54
C LEU A 86 -7.39 -11.25 -1.61
N ILE A 87 -8.61 -11.12 -2.12
CA ILE A 87 -9.87 -11.46 -1.47
C ILE A 87 -10.80 -12.13 -2.49
N ASP A 88 -11.79 -12.86 -2.00
CA ASP A 88 -12.78 -13.52 -2.86
C ASP A 88 -13.73 -12.52 -3.53
N GLU A 89 -14.18 -12.84 -4.75
CA GLU A 89 -15.09 -12.00 -5.51
C GLU A 89 -16.48 -11.90 -4.86
N THR A 90 -16.88 -12.94 -4.12
CA THR A 90 -18.17 -13.08 -3.44
C THR A 90 -18.33 -12.18 -2.21
N VAL A 91 -17.28 -11.45 -1.81
CA VAL A 91 -17.34 -10.43 -0.77
C VAL A 91 -18.09 -9.22 -1.32
N GLU A 92 -19.43 -9.29 -1.28
CA GLU A 92 -20.31 -8.21 -1.73
C GLU A 92 -21.02 -7.48 -0.58
N SER A 93 -20.98 -8.02 0.64
CA SER A 93 -21.74 -7.46 1.77
C SER A 93 -21.18 -7.78 3.16
N GLY A 94 -20.11 -8.57 3.26
CA GLY A 94 -19.36 -8.74 4.50
C GLY A 94 -18.42 -7.56 4.76
N SER A 95 -17.99 -7.39 6.02
CA SER A 95 -16.91 -6.46 6.36
C SER A 95 -15.68 -6.85 5.54
N TRP A 96 -15.27 -6.02 4.57
CA TRP A 96 -14.06 -6.25 3.77
C TRP A 96 -12.81 -6.45 4.62
N LEU A 97 -12.85 -6.01 5.88
CA LEU A 97 -11.84 -6.27 6.89
C LEU A 97 -11.70 -7.77 7.20
N ASP A 98 -12.81 -8.52 7.25
CA ASP A 98 -12.80 -9.96 7.46
C ASP A 98 -12.22 -10.65 6.22
N ALA A 99 -12.53 -10.13 5.03
CA ALA A 99 -12.02 -10.69 3.79
C ALA A 99 -10.49 -10.60 3.66
N ILE A 100 -9.85 -9.56 4.19
CA ILE A 100 -8.38 -9.42 4.17
C ILE A 100 -7.66 -10.21 5.28
N GLN A 101 -8.38 -10.78 6.24
CA GLN A 101 -7.81 -11.62 7.30
C GLN A 101 -7.51 -13.03 6.77
N ASN A 102 -6.66 -13.10 5.75
CA ASN A 102 -6.26 -14.34 5.12
C ASN A 102 -4.74 -14.38 4.85
N GLU A 103 -4.19 -15.59 4.72
CA GLU A 103 -2.76 -15.80 4.53
C GLU A 103 -2.24 -15.19 3.23
N LYS A 104 -3.03 -15.22 2.15
CA LYS A 104 -2.66 -14.68 0.83
C LYS A 104 -2.43 -13.17 0.92
N PHE A 105 -3.30 -12.44 1.60
CA PHE A 105 -3.15 -11.01 1.83
C PHE A 105 -1.95 -10.69 2.72
N ALA A 106 -1.77 -11.43 3.82
CA ALA A 106 -0.61 -11.26 4.71
C ALA A 106 0.71 -11.47 3.96
N LYS A 107 0.80 -12.56 3.19
CA LYS A 107 1.96 -12.84 2.33
C LYS A 107 2.20 -11.72 1.33
N TRP A 108 1.15 -11.25 0.64
CA TRP A 108 1.27 -10.15 -0.32
C TRP A 108 1.82 -8.86 0.32
N CYS A 109 1.45 -8.56 1.57
CA CYS A 109 2.00 -7.41 2.30
C CYS A 109 3.50 -7.57 2.57
N CYS A 110 3.93 -8.76 3.04
CA CYS A 110 5.34 -9.06 3.26
C CYS A 110 6.15 -9.01 1.95
N ASP A 111 5.64 -9.65 0.90
CA ASP A 111 6.27 -9.65 -0.43
C ASP A 111 6.40 -8.23 -0.98
N THR A 112 5.39 -7.37 -0.77
CA THR A 112 5.43 -5.95 -1.15
C THR A 112 6.53 -5.18 -0.40
N ALA A 113 6.70 -5.43 0.90
CA ALA A 113 7.76 -4.82 1.69
C ALA A 113 9.16 -5.27 1.22
N ILE A 114 9.32 -6.57 0.94
CA ILE A 114 10.57 -7.15 0.42
C ILE A 114 10.92 -6.54 -0.94
N ILE A 115 9.99 -6.59 -1.90
CA ILE A 115 10.20 -6.09 -3.27
C ILE A 115 10.53 -4.59 -3.26
N MET A 116 9.84 -3.79 -2.43
CA MET A 116 10.15 -2.36 -2.30
C MET A 116 11.52 -2.11 -1.68
N SER A 117 11.95 -2.95 -0.73
CA SER A 117 13.25 -2.84 -0.07
C SER A 117 14.39 -3.22 -1.00
N ASP A 118 14.25 -4.33 -1.73
CA ASP A 118 15.22 -4.78 -2.74
C ASP A 118 15.40 -3.69 -3.80
N ALA A 119 14.31 -3.15 -4.35
CA ALA A 119 14.37 -2.07 -5.34
C ALA A 119 14.95 -0.77 -4.79
N PHE A 120 14.73 -0.45 -3.51
CA PHE A 120 15.38 0.69 -2.86
C PHE A 120 16.89 0.50 -2.75
N ILE A 121 17.35 -0.72 -2.50
CA ILE A 121 18.78 -1.02 -2.37
C ILE A 121 19.46 -1.05 -3.73
N ASP A 122 18.79 -1.56 -4.75
CA ASP A 122 19.33 -1.63 -6.10
C ASP A 122 19.52 -0.25 -6.74
N MET A 123 18.76 0.77 -6.31
CA MET A 123 19.01 2.15 -6.74
C MET A 123 20.19 2.82 -6.03
N LEU A 124 20.71 2.25 -4.93
CA LEU A 124 21.87 2.82 -4.25
C LEU A 124 23.13 2.67 -5.11
N PRO A 125 24.05 3.65 -5.10
CA PRO A 125 25.35 3.50 -5.74
C PRO A 125 26.11 2.29 -5.18
N SER A 126 26.80 1.56 -6.05
CA SER A 126 27.67 0.43 -5.67
C SER A 126 28.71 0.90 -4.66
N SER A 127 28.49 0.55 -3.40
CA SER A 127 29.24 1.01 -2.25
C SER A 127 29.08 0.02 -1.11
N LYS A 128 29.97 0.12 -0.11
CA LYS A 128 29.91 -0.69 1.10
C LYS A 128 28.55 -0.60 1.83
N TYR A 129 27.85 0.53 1.71
CA TYR A 129 26.51 0.67 2.29
C TYR A 129 25.48 -0.21 1.58
N GLN A 130 25.54 -0.31 0.25
CA GLN A 130 24.67 -1.20 -0.51
C GLN A 130 24.89 -2.66 -0.10
N GLU A 131 26.15 -3.08 0.06
CA GLU A 131 26.52 -4.43 0.53
C GLU A 131 25.92 -4.73 1.92
N ILE A 132 26.10 -3.81 2.88
CA ILE A 132 25.55 -3.96 4.23
C ILE A 132 24.01 -4.09 4.19
N PHE A 133 23.33 -3.25 3.40
CA PHE A 133 21.87 -3.34 3.30
C PHE A 133 21.39 -4.66 2.68
N LYS A 134 22.13 -5.20 1.70
CA LYS A 134 21.85 -6.53 1.11
C LYS A 134 22.01 -7.63 2.15
N GLU A 135 23.12 -7.66 2.87
CA GLU A 135 23.38 -8.64 3.93
C GLU A 135 22.29 -8.62 5.03
N MET A 136 21.86 -7.44 5.46
CA MET A 136 20.80 -7.30 6.46
C MET A 136 19.46 -7.87 5.99
N LEU A 137 19.11 -7.72 4.71
CA LEU A 137 17.87 -8.26 4.14
C LEU A 137 17.94 -9.75 3.86
N GLU A 138 19.08 -10.26 3.40
CA GLU A 138 19.28 -11.70 3.20
C GLU A 138 19.21 -12.48 4.51
N PHE A 139 19.74 -11.91 5.61
CA PHE A 139 19.62 -12.50 6.93
C PHE A 139 18.15 -12.64 7.39
N GLN A 140 17.29 -11.68 7.03
CA GLN A 140 15.86 -11.74 7.35
C GLN A 140 15.07 -12.71 6.46
N LYS A 141 15.58 -13.04 5.26
CA LYS A 141 14.94 -13.99 4.33
C LYS A 141 15.18 -15.46 4.69
N ASN A 142 16.26 -15.75 5.41
CA ASN A 142 16.69 -17.10 5.80
C ASN A 142 16.42 -17.45 7.28
N GLY A 143 15.77 -16.54 8.02
CA GLY A 143 15.44 -16.69 9.44
C GLY A 143 14.03 -17.20 9.70
#